data_AF-A0A0A7LAK7-F1
#
_entry.id   AF-A0A0A7LAK7-F1
#
_cell.length_a   1.000
_cell.length_b   1.000
_cell.length_c   1.000
_cell.angle_alpha   90.00
_cell.angle_beta   90.00
_cell.angle_gamma   90.00
#
_symmetry.space_group_name_H-M   'P 1'
#
loop_
_entity.id
_entity.type
_entity.pdbx_description
1 polymer ?
#
loop_
_entity_poly.entity_id
_entity_poly.type
_entity_poly.pdbx_seq_one_letter_code
_entity_poly.pdbx_strand_id
1 'polypeptide(L)'
;MKGSVRLMGVFLVFAVFVVPAIAIATAAPSDGAVEFTSYEDQLNINERAAYDAINLARPDVRTITVVLPLALTVTSDNLVAAHDYMLNEIRTLHNNVFRALRLSSPLAYWGWDANSINRDIPDGLPVSDLTQNGNQYTVTTLTWKIDPAPPPGTQSKENTDVEKMIDDLKAAVDKFHTDSTTTRDKIWDINNYLVNLITYDPYGGVNVPGADGKTEGVFSHDAYGALVSPNVAVCDGYSEAFLLLCQKENIECVIVYGSTVSAVSGYTNHAWNYVKLDNDKWYAIDVTWNDNGKGDNPYFLKGGDTFFTTHNQGVFLGDGLKPYQFNSPVISTDDYDKASVEPNYDLFGWIAAAVIVIIIAVSLYVYSKENK
;
A
#
# COMPACT_ATOMS: atom_id res chain seq x y z
N MET A 1 36.49 -53.03 54.49
CA MET A 1 35.51 -53.34 53.42
C MET A 1 34.93 -52.01 52.96
N LYS A 2 35.27 -51.54 51.75
CA LYS A 2 34.43 -51.66 50.53
C LYS A 2 33.00 -51.14 50.81
N GLY A 3 32.47 -50.10 50.18
CA GLY A 3 32.93 -49.31 49.04
C GLY A 3 31.96 -48.15 48.78
N SER A 4 32.38 -47.27 47.88
CA SER A 4 31.69 -46.13 47.28
C SER A 4 30.19 -46.35 46.97
N VAL A 5 29.35 -45.41 47.41
CA VAL A 5 28.06 -45.13 46.75
C VAL A 5 28.04 -43.65 46.37
N ARG A 6 27.78 -43.43 45.08
CA ARG A 6 27.93 -42.18 44.34
C ARG A 6 26.88 -41.15 44.78
N LEU A 7 27.32 -39.92 44.99
CA LEU A 7 26.46 -38.73 45.02
C LEU A 7 25.87 -38.57 43.61
N MET A 8 24.67 -39.10 43.38
CA MET A 8 23.96 -38.92 42.12
C MET A 8 23.23 -37.58 42.21
N GLY A 9 23.92 -36.51 41.79
CA GLY A 9 23.32 -35.19 41.66
C GLY A 9 22.15 -35.25 40.68
N VAL A 10 20.93 -35.17 41.20
CA VAL A 10 19.75 -34.94 40.38
C VAL A 10 19.73 -33.45 40.04
N PHE A 11 20.43 -33.08 38.97
CA PHE A 11 20.20 -31.81 38.29
C PHE A 11 18.82 -31.89 37.62
N LEU A 12 17.81 -31.38 38.31
CA LEU A 12 16.49 -31.14 37.72
C LEU A 12 16.60 -29.88 36.86
N VAL A 13 17.05 -30.06 35.61
CA VAL A 13 16.99 -29.02 34.57
C VAL A 13 15.50 -28.83 34.25
N PHE A 14 14.89 -27.78 34.75
CA PHE A 14 13.61 -27.30 34.23
C PHE A 14 13.89 -26.70 32.85
N ALA A 15 13.81 -27.53 31.82
CA ALA A 15 13.62 -27.06 30.46
C ALA A 15 12.21 -26.45 30.40
N VAL A 16 12.13 -25.12 30.52
CA VAL A 16 10.94 -24.38 30.11
C VAL A 16 10.83 -24.59 28.60
N PHE A 17 9.95 -25.49 28.19
CA PHE A 17 9.54 -25.61 26.80
C PHE A 17 8.76 -24.34 26.46
N VAL A 18 9.48 -23.33 25.99
CA VAL A 18 8.90 -22.30 25.13
C VAL A 18 8.47 -23.07 23.88
N VAL A 19 7.18 -23.32 23.75
CA VAL A 19 6.59 -23.79 22.49
C VAL A 19 7.02 -22.77 21.45
N PRO A 20 7.79 -23.13 20.40
CA PRO A 20 8.02 -22.21 19.31
C PRO A 20 6.63 -21.98 18.73
N ALA A 21 6.13 -20.75 18.79
CA ALA A 21 5.15 -20.32 17.83
C ALA A 21 5.72 -20.75 16.48
N ILE A 22 5.00 -21.59 15.75
CA ILE A 22 5.30 -21.85 14.36
C ILE A 22 4.97 -20.52 13.68
N ALA A 23 5.93 -19.61 13.73
CA ALA A 23 6.07 -18.57 12.74
C ALA A 23 6.19 -19.34 11.44
N ILE A 24 5.13 -19.31 10.64
CA ILE A 24 5.31 -19.41 9.20
C ILE A 24 6.14 -18.17 8.88
N ALA A 25 7.46 -18.33 8.96
CA ALA A 25 8.39 -17.36 8.46
C ALA A 25 8.12 -17.29 6.95
N THR A 26 7.27 -16.35 6.55
CA THR A 26 7.53 -15.66 5.30
C THR A 26 8.93 -15.09 5.49
N ALA A 27 9.85 -15.55 4.64
CA ALA A 27 11.27 -15.28 4.77
C ALA A 27 11.48 -13.78 5.05
N ALA A 28 12.09 -13.46 6.20
CA ALA A 28 12.75 -12.18 6.35
C ALA A 28 13.67 -12.04 5.12
N PRO A 29 13.59 -10.93 4.36
CA PRO A 29 14.41 -10.76 3.18
C PRO A 29 15.88 -10.94 3.59
N SER A 30 16.58 -11.83 2.89
CA SER A 30 18.03 -12.03 3.05
C SER A 30 18.76 -10.70 2.93
N ASP A 31 19.85 -10.53 3.70
CA ASP A 31 20.83 -9.41 3.68
C ASP A 31 21.35 -9.07 2.27
N GLY A 32 20.49 -8.43 1.49
CA GLY A 32 20.61 -8.23 0.05
C GLY A 32 19.32 -7.76 -0.62
N ALA A 33 18.23 -7.56 0.13
CA ALA A 33 17.07 -6.82 -0.35
C ALA A 33 17.52 -5.43 -0.77
N VAL A 34 17.34 -5.10 -2.04
CA VAL A 34 17.51 -3.74 -2.54
C VAL A 34 16.59 -2.86 -1.68
N GLU A 35 17.19 -1.88 -1.00
CA GLU A 35 16.45 -0.91 -0.22
C GLU A 35 15.42 -0.24 -1.13
N PHE A 36 14.16 -0.19 -0.67
CA PHE A 36 13.14 0.52 -1.41
C PHE A 36 13.49 2.00 -1.44
N THR A 37 13.64 2.56 -2.63
CA THR A 37 13.83 4.01 -2.82
C THR A 37 12.51 4.66 -3.20
N SER A 38 11.91 4.21 -4.31
CA SER A 38 10.63 4.70 -4.82
C SER A 38 10.03 3.71 -5.82
N TYR A 39 8.81 3.99 -6.31
CA TYR A 39 8.24 3.21 -7.42
C TYR A 39 8.83 3.62 -8.77
N GLU A 40 9.15 4.89 -8.96
CA GLU A 40 9.72 5.44 -10.19
C GLU A 40 11.19 5.05 -10.40
N ASP A 41 11.94 4.68 -9.35
CA ASP A 41 13.30 4.16 -9.50
C ASP A 41 13.36 2.70 -9.98
N GLN A 42 12.22 2.00 -9.96
CA GLN A 42 12.08 0.65 -10.49
C GLN A 42 11.72 0.64 -11.98
N LEU A 43 11.43 1.81 -12.56
CA LEU A 43 11.19 1.97 -13.99
C LEU A 43 12.50 1.90 -14.78
N ASN A 44 12.45 1.32 -15.98
CA ASN A 44 13.58 1.41 -16.90
C ASN A 44 13.77 2.86 -17.41
N ILE A 45 14.88 3.16 -18.09
CA ILE A 45 15.21 4.53 -18.51
C ILE A 45 14.15 5.17 -19.42
N ASN A 46 13.48 4.40 -20.27
CA ASN A 46 12.43 4.91 -21.16
C ASN A 46 11.14 5.18 -20.40
N GLU A 47 10.77 4.26 -19.52
CA GLU A 47 9.63 4.42 -18.62
C GLU A 47 9.84 5.61 -17.67
N ARG A 48 11.03 5.77 -17.10
CA ARG A 48 11.35 6.89 -16.21
C ARG A 48 11.23 8.23 -16.93
N ALA A 49 11.76 8.35 -18.15
CA ALA A 49 11.60 9.57 -18.94
C ALA A 49 10.13 9.89 -19.24
N ALA A 50 9.31 8.87 -19.48
CA ALA A 50 7.87 9.04 -19.66
C ALA A 50 7.16 9.43 -18.36
N TYR A 51 7.49 8.77 -17.24
CA TYR A 51 6.99 9.10 -15.92
C TYR A 51 7.28 10.56 -15.56
N ASP A 52 8.53 11.00 -15.69
CA ASP A 52 8.93 12.38 -15.36
C ASP A 52 8.20 13.40 -16.24
N ALA A 53 8.07 13.13 -17.54
CA ALA A 53 7.35 14.01 -18.46
C ALA A 53 5.85 14.12 -18.13
N ILE A 54 5.24 13.02 -17.70
CA ILE A 54 3.82 12.95 -17.33
C ILE A 54 3.59 13.61 -15.97
N ASN A 55 4.45 13.33 -14.97
CA ASN A 55 4.34 13.90 -13.64
C ASN A 55 4.56 15.42 -13.61
N LEU A 56 5.44 15.93 -14.47
CA LEU A 56 5.71 17.37 -14.62
C LEU A 56 4.74 18.08 -15.57
N ALA A 57 3.84 17.34 -16.23
CA ALA A 57 2.92 17.93 -17.18
C ALA A 57 1.95 18.87 -16.45
N ARG A 58 1.73 20.03 -17.06
CA ARG A 58 0.73 20.95 -16.54
C ARG A 58 -0.68 20.41 -16.82
N PRO A 59 -1.65 20.71 -15.95
CA PRO A 59 -3.06 20.31 -16.10
C PRO A 59 -3.72 20.64 -17.44
N ASP A 60 -3.25 21.68 -18.13
CA ASP A 60 -3.75 22.16 -19.42
C ASP A 60 -3.16 21.40 -20.62
N VAL A 61 -2.11 20.59 -20.40
CA VAL A 61 -1.47 19.80 -21.44
C VAL A 61 -2.36 18.59 -21.77
N ARG A 62 -2.81 18.53 -23.04
CA ARG A 62 -3.63 17.43 -23.57
C ARG A 62 -2.83 16.40 -24.37
N THR A 63 -1.56 16.72 -24.65
CA THR A 63 -0.67 15.85 -25.42
C THR A 63 0.73 15.94 -24.83
N ILE A 64 1.29 14.80 -24.44
CA ILE A 64 2.66 14.69 -23.94
C ILE A 64 3.46 13.86 -24.92
N THR A 65 4.52 14.44 -25.45
CA THR A 65 5.44 13.76 -26.37
C THR A 65 6.78 13.60 -25.69
N VAL A 66 7.29 12.36 -25.65
CA VAL A 66 8.54 12.00 -25.00
C VAL A 66 9.47 11.37 -26.03
N VAL A 67 10.65 11.96 -26.18
CA VAL A 67 11.76 11.33 -26.90
C VAL A 67 12.36 10.28 -25.96
N LEU A 68 12.36 9.03 -26.41
CA LEU A 68 12.89 7.92 -25.63
C LEU A 68 14.42 8.04 -25.51
N PRO A 69 14.98 7.99 -24.29
CA PRO A 69 16.43 7.97 -24.09
C PRO A 69 17.13 6.84 -24.87
N LEU A 70 16.46 5.69 -25.00
CA LEU A 70 16.90 4.57 -25.83
C LEU A 70 15.81 4.21 -26.85
N ALA A 71 16.18 4.15 -28.13
CA ALA A 71 15.26 3.74 -29.19
C ALA A 71 14.73 2.32 -28.92
N LEU A 72 13.41 2.18 -28.89
CA LEU A 72 12.77 0.89 -28.71
C LEU A 72 12.78 0.16 -30.06
N THR A 73 13.47 -0.98 -30.13
CA THR A 73 13.68 -1.72 -31.38
C THR A 73 13.25 -3.16 -31.19
N VAL A 74 12.41 -3.66 -32.08
CA VAL A 74 11.89 -5.03 -32.06
C VAL A 74 12.10 -5.66 -33.43
N THR A 75 12.61 -6.89 -33.46
CA THR A 75 12.83 -7.66 -34.70
C THR A 75 12.21 -9.05 -34.54
N SER A 76 11.60 -9.57 -35.60
CA SER A 76 11.01 -10.91 -35.60
C SER A 76 11.19 -11.61 -36.96
N ASP A 77 10.78 -12.88 -37.03
CA ASP A 77 10.88 -13.70 -38.24
C ASP A 77 9.96 -13.22 -39.35
N ASN A 78 8.90 -12.48 -39.00
CA ASN A 78 8.00 -11.84 -39.94
C ASN A 78 7.50 -10.49 -39.43
N LEU A 79 7.03 -9.67 -40.36
CA LEU A 79 6.61 -8.31 -40.07
C LEU A 79 5.42 -8.21 -39.10
N VAL A 80 4.44 -9.12 -39.20
CA VAL A 80 3.25 -9.10 -38.34
C VAL A 80 3.66 -9.36 -36.89
N ALA A 81 4.49 -10.37 -36.66
CA ALA A 81 5.00 -10.67 -35.33
C ALA A 81 5.88 -9.53 -34.77
N ALA A 82 6.71 -8.91 -35.61
CA ALA A 82 7.52 -7.75 -35.19
C ALA A 82 6.63 -6.57 -34.78
N HIS A 83 5.53 -6.34 -35.49
CA HIS A 83 4.54 -5.32 -35.16
C HIS A 83 3.87 -5.62 -33.81
N ASP A 84 3.37 -6.85 -33.63
CA ASP A 84 2.68 -7.25 -32.39
C ASP A 84 3.58 -7.16 -31.16
N TYR A 85 4.85 -7.56 -31.29
CA TYR A 85 5.85 -7.40 -30.24
C TYR A 85 6.14 -5.93 -29.95
N MET A 86 6.30 -5.09 -30.97
CA MET A 86 6.46 -3.64 -30.79
C MET A 86 5.27 -3.05 -30.03
N LEU A 87 4.04 -3.45 -30.37
CA LEU A 87 2.86 -2.99 -29.64
C LEU A 87 2.90 -3.41 -28.18
N ASN A 88 3.23 -4.67 -27.92
CA ASN A 88 3.30 -5.20 -26.56
C ASN A 88 4.34 -4.46 -25.69
N GLU A 89 5.52 -4.16 -26.24
CA GLU A 89 6.53 -3.38 -25.53
C GLU A 89 6.03 -1.98 -25.15
N ILE A 90 5.34 -1.30 -26.08
CA ILE A 90 4.74 0.02 -25.84
C ILE A 90 3.61 -0.08 -24.81
N ARG A 91 2.80 -1.14 -24.84
CA ARG A 91 1.76 -1.38 -23.83
C ARG A 91 2.37 -1.58 -22.45
N THR A 92 3.43 -2.38 -22.34
CA THR A 92 4.15 -2.61 -21.09
C THR A 92 4.70 -1.30 -20.54
N LEU A 93 5.44 -0.53 -21.35
CA LEU A 93 5.97 0.77 -20.95
C LEU A 93 4.87 1.69 -20.43
N HIS A 94 3.77 1.82 -21.19
CA HIS A 94 2.62 2.63 -20.79
C HIS A 94 2.05 2.18 -19.44
N ASN A 95 1.77 0.88 -19.29
CA ASN A 95 1.20 0.33 -18.06
C ASN A 95 2.11 0.56 -16.85
N ASN A 96 3.43 0.43 -17.01
CA ASN A 96 4.39 0.60 -15.93
C ASN A 96 4.40 2.04 -15.43
N VAL A 97 4.44 2.99 -16.36
CA VAL A 97 4.44 4.42 -16.06
C VAL A 97 3.17 4.83 -15.32
N PHE A 98 1.99 4.46 -15.83
CA PHE A 98 0.72 4.82 -15.21
C PHE A 98 0.51 4.15 -13.85
N ARG A 99 0.97 2.91 -13.69
CA ARG A 99 0.95 2.20 -12.40
C ARG A 99 1.83 2.90 -11.35
N ALA A 100 3.05 3.29 -11.71
CA ALA A 100 3.92 4.04 -10.82
C ALA A 100 3.30 5.40 -10.43
N LEU A 101 2.77 6.15 -11.40
CA LEU A 101 2.09 7.42 -11.13
C LEU A 101 0.91 7.26 -10.17
N ARG A 102 0.10 6.22 -10.34
CA ARG A 102 -1.04 5.94 -9.46
C ARG A 102 -0.60 5.70 -8.01
N LEU A 103 0.59 5.13 -7.80
CA LEU A 103 1.08 4.80 -6.47
C LEU A 103 1.82 5.93 -5.74
N SER A 104 2.44 6.85 -6.48
CA SER A 104 3.29 7.90 -5.91
C SER A 104 2.87 9.33 -6.25
N SER A 105 1.96 9.54 -7.21
CA SER A 105 1.58 10.87 -7.69
C SER A 105 0.08 10.96 -8.05
N PRO A 106 -0.84 10.92 -7.07
CA PRO A 106 -2.28 10.98 -7.31
C PRO A 106 -2.71 12.23 -8.09
N LEU A 107 -2.00 13.37 -7.91
CA LEU A 107 -2.27 14.61 -8.66
C LEU A 107 -1.98 14.50 -10.17
N ALA A 108 -1.04 13.66 -10.58
CA ALA A 108 -0.71 13.47 -11.99
C ALA A 108 -1.81 12.71 -12.75
N TYR A 109 -2.61 11.92 -12.04
CA TYR A 109 -3.63 11.04 -12.61
C TYR A 109 -5.07 11.56 -12.39
N TRP A 110 -5.22 12.56 -11.51
CA TRP A 110 -6.48 13.12 -11.01
C TRP A 110 -7.58 13.41 -12.05
N GLY A 111 -7.19 14.06 -13.16
CA GLY A 111 -8.15 14.55 -14.14
C GLY A 111 -8.55 13.48 -15.16
N TRP A 112 -7.99 12.27 -15.09
CA TRP A 112 -7.99 11.29 -16.16
C TRP A 112 -8.88 10.14 -15.72
N ASP A 113 -9.94 9.88 -16.47
CA ASP A 113 -11.01 8.93 -16.14
C ASP A 113 -10.45 7.65 -15.50
N ALA A 114 -11.03 7.17 -14.39
CA ALA A 114 -10.70 5.87 -13.82
C ALA A 114 -10.83 4.73 -14.87
N ASN A 115 -11.62 4.93 -15.93
CA ASN A 115 -11.72 4.05 -17.10
C ASN A 115 -10.65 4.27 -18.18
N SER A 116 -9.84 5.33 -18.11
CA SER A 116 -8.73 5.57 -19.05
C SER A 116 -7.56 4.60 -18.85
N ILE A 117 -7.38 4.06 -17.65
CA ILE A 117 -6.44 2.95 -17.36
C ILE A 117 -7.10 1.58 -17.54
N ASN A 118 -8.39 1.41 -17.23
CA ASN A 118 -9.08 0.11 -17.37
C ASN A 118 -9.53 -0.20 -18.80
N ARG A 119 -9.48 0.77 -19.71
CA ARG A 119 -9.53 0.50 -21.15
C ARG A 119 -8.11 0.20 -21.58
N ASP A 120 -7.81 -1.10 -21.68
CA ASP A 120 -6.77 -1.61 -22.57
C ASP A 120 -6.62 -0.65 -23.76
N ILE A 121 -5.45 -0.01 -23.89
CA ILE A 121 -5.10 1.02 -24.88
C ILE A 121 -6.04 0.94 -26.10
N PRO A 122 -7.05 1.82 -26.22
CA PRO A 122 -8.08 1.67 -27.24
C PRO A 122 -7.47 1.93 -28.62
N ASP A 123 -7.11 0.86 -29.35
CA ASP A 123 -6.74 0.73 -30.78
C ASP A 123 -5.79 1.77 -31.41
N GLY A 124 -5.32 2.76 -30.66
CA GLY A 124 -4.52 3.90 -31.09
C GLY A 124 -3.39 4.09 -30.11
N LEU A 125 -2.25 3.48 -30.43
CA LEU A 125 -1.06 3.57 -29.61
C LEU A 125 -0.50 5.00 -29.63
N PRO A 126 0.20 5.42 -28.57
CA PRO A 126 0.87 6.70 -28.50
C PRO A 126 2.16 6.74 -29.35
N VAL A 127 2.12 6.44 -30.65
CA VAL A 127 3.34 6.34 -31.47
C VAL A 127 3.35 7.41 -32.55
N SER A 128 4.26 8.37 -32.42
CA SER A 128 4.48 9.41 -33.44
C SER A 128 5.48 8.97 -34.51
N ASP A 129 6.50 8.16 -34.16
CA ASP A 129 7.66 7.90 -35.01
C ASP A 129 7.96 6.39 -35.20
N LEU A 130 6.95 5.59 -35.59
CA LEU A 130 7.18 4.18 -35.90
C LEU A 130 7.88 4.03 -37.26
N THR A 131 9.11 3.53 -37.26
CA THR A 131 9.87 3.26 -38.48
C THR A 131 10.02 1.75 -38.69
N GLN A 132 9.96 1.31 -39.95
CA GLN A 132 10.11 -0.09 -40.35
C GLN A 132 11.36 -0.27 -41.21
N ASN A 133 12.14 -1.30 -40.93
CA ASN A 133 13.23 -1.77 -41.79
C ASN A 133 13.22 -3.30 -41.89
N GLY A 134 12.73 -3.84 -43.01
CA GLY A 134 12.51 -5.29 -43.13
C GLY A 134 11.49 -5.78 -42.10
N ASN A 135 11.87 -6.78 -41.30
CA ASN A 135 11.07 -7.33 -40.20
C ASN A 135 11.42 -6.72 -38.83
N GLN A 136 11.93 -5.48 -38.83
CA GLN A 136 12.24 -4.72 -37.62
C GLN A 136 11.38 -3.45 -37.56
N TYR A 137 10.87 -3.15 -36.37
CA TYR A 137 10.28 -1.87 -36.04
C TYR A 137 11.16 -1.12 -35.04
N THR A 138 11.24 0.20 -35.19
CA THR A 138 11.92 1.10 -34.25
C THR A 138 11.03 2.29 -33.91
N VAL A 139 10.97 2.65 -32.63
CA VAL A 139 10.30 3.84 -32.11
C VAL A 139 11.29 4.67 -31.30
N THR A 140 11.35 5.96 -31.58
CA THR A 140 12.18 6.92 -30.85
C THR A 140 11.38 7.91 -30.02
N THR A 141 10.07 8.02 -30.29
CA THR A 141 9.20 9.01 -29.66
C THR A 141 7.84 8.40 -29.39
N LEU A 142 7.31 8.64 -28.19
CA LEU A 142 5.95 8.28 -27.80
C LEU A 142 5.13 9.52 -27.47
N THR A 143 3.85 9.52 -27.84
CA THR A 143 2.92 10.64 -27.67
C THR A 143 1.62 10.21 -27.00
N TRP A 144 1.46 10.52 -25.73
CA TRP A 144 0.23 10.28 -24.98
C TRP A 144 -0.77 11.41 -25.21
N LYS A 145 -2.01 11.05 -25.51
CA LYS A 145 -3.14 11.97 -25.45
C LYS A 145 -3.81 11.79 -24.11
N ILE A 146 -4.01 12.90 -23.42
CA ILE A 146 -4.68 12.95 -22.14
C ILE A 146 -6.11 13.40 -22.40
N ASP A 147 -7.03 12.45 -22.28
CA ASP A 147 -8.46 12.72 -22.32
C ASP A 147 -8.97 12.83 -20.88
N PRO A 148 -9.32 14.04 -20.42
CA PRO A 148 -9.84 14.19 -19.08
C PRO A 148 -11.26 13.62 -18.94
N ALA A 149 -11.59 13.11 -17.75
CA ALA A 149 -12.89 12.49 -17.46
C ALA A 149 -14.04 13.52 -17.56
N PRO A 150 -15.14 13.23 -18.28
CA PRO A 150 -16.29 14.12 -18.25
C PRO A 150 -16.93 14.12 -16.85
N PRO A 151 -17.47 15.26 -16.38
CA PRO A 151 -18.27 15.29 -15.16
C PRO A 151 -19.46 14.31 -15.23
N PRO A 152 -19.88 13.75 -14.08
CA PRO A 152 -21.03 12.85 -14.00
C PRO A 152 -22.28 13.42 -14.68
N GLY A 153 -22.89 12.66 -15.59
CA GLY A 153 -24.13 13.06 -16.26
C GLY A 153 -23.97 13.98 -17.49
N THR A 154 -22.74 14.30 -17.90
CA THR A 154 -22.47 15.09 -19.11
C THR A 154 -21.86 14.24 -20.23
N GLN A 155 -22.41 14.35 -21.46
CA GLN A 155 -21.84 13.71 -22.67
C GLN A 155 -20.85 14.64 -23.41
N SER A 156 -20.59 15.85 -22.91
CA SER A 156 -19.73 16.81 -23.58
C SER A 156 -18.25 16.54 -23.27
N LYS A 157 -17.49 16.17 -24.31
CA LYS A 157 -16.02 16.05 -24.30
C LYS A 157 -15.28 17.40 -24.20
N GLU A 158 -16.00 18.52 -24.04
CA GLU A 158 -15.40 19.84 -23.83
C GLU A 158 -15.06 20.00 -22.35
N ASN A 159 -13.95 19.39 -21.96
CA ASN A 159 -13.50 19.36 -20.58
C ASN A 159 -12.83 20.68 -20.19
N THR A 160 -13.65 21.66 -19.84
CA THR A 160 -13.23 23.01 -19.47
C THR A 160 -12.87 23.17 -17.99
N ASP A 161 -13.07 22.14 -17.15
CA ASP A 161 -12.92 22.28 -15.70
C ASP A 161 -11.81 21.42 -15.06
N VAL A 162 -10.94 20.75 -15.82
CA VAL A 162 -9.79 19.99 -15.23
C VAL A 162 -8.89 20.87 -14.39
N GLU A 163 -8.61 22.09 -14.88
CA GLU A 163 -7.84 23.09 -14.14
C GLU A 163 -8.55 23.43 -12.83
N LYS A 164 -9.87 23.67 -12.90
CA LYS A 164 -10.68 23.94 -11.72
C LYS A 164 -10.67 22.77 -10.73
N MET A 165 -10.80 21.53 -11.20
CA MET A 165 -10.78 20.35 -10.32
C MET A 165 -9.44 20.20 -9.60
N ILE A 166 -8.34 20.46 -10.30
CA ILE A 166 -7.00 20.44 -9.71
C ILE A 166 -6.82 21.58 -8.72
N ASP A 167 -7.34 22.77 -9.02
CA ASP A 167 -7.32 23.90 -8.10
C ASP A 167 -8.20 23.63 -6.86
N ASP A 168 -9.38 23.04 -7.03
CA ASP A 168 -10.28 22.63 -5.95
C ASP A 168 -9.59 21.58 -5.05
N LEU A 169 -8.92 20.60 -5.64
CA LEU A 169 -8.18 19.57 -4.90
C LEU A 169 -6.98 20.16 -4.15
N LYS A 170 -6.18 21.00 -4.81
CA LYS A 170 -5.08 21.72 -4.14
C LYS A 170 -5.58 22.57 -2.98
N ALA A 171 -6.68 23.30 -3.20
CA ALA A 171 -7.32 24.08 -2.15
C ALA A 171 -7.85 23.19 -1.02
N ALA A 172 -8.32 21.97 -1.31
CA ALA A 172 -8.75 21.02 -0.28
C ALA A 172 -7.55 20.47 0.52
N VAL A 173 -6.45 20.13 -0.14
CA VAL A 173 -5.17 19.77 0.51
C VAL A 173 -4.67 20.91 1.40
N ASP A 174 -4.78 22.15 0.94
CA ASP A 174 -4.37 23.34 1.70
C ASP A 174 -5.26 23.70 2.89
N LYS A 175 -6.48 23.16 2.97
CA LYS A 175 -7.34 23.32 4.15
C LYS A 175 -6.89 22.48 5.33
N PHE A 176 -6.18 21.37 5.09
CA PHE A 176 -5.63 20.57 6.17
C PHE A 176 -4.50 21.35 6.86
N HIS A 177 -4.55 21.35 8.19
CA HIS A 177 -3.54 21.97 9.05
C HIS A 177 -3.31 21.09 10.28
N THR A 178 -2.05 20.97 10.69
CA THR A 178 -1.64 20.33 11.94
C THR A 178 -0.57 21.17 12.62
N ASP A 179 -0.65 21.29 13.95
CA ASP A 179 0.39 21.90 14.79
C ASP A 179 1.35 20.84 15.36
N SER A 180 1.15 19.56 15.02
CA SER A 180 1.94 18.45 15.51
C SER A 180 3.37 18.52 15.00
N THR A 181 4.34 18.28 15.90
CA THR A 181 5.76 18.38 15.58
C THR A 181 6.41 17.03 15.28
N THR A 182 5.83 15.93 15.76
CA THR A 182 6.37 14.58 15.52
C THR A 182 5.74 13.98 14.27
N THR A 183 6.50 13.18 13.51
CA THR A 183 5.98 12.49 12.32
C THR A 183 4.78 11.60 12.68
N ARG A 184 4.85 10.89 13.82
CA ARG A 184 3.77 10.04 14.32
C ARG A 184 2.48 10.84 14.59
N ASP A 185 2.57 11.99 15.25
CA ASP A 185 1.38 12.79 15.58
C ASP A 185 0.80 13.50 14.36
N LYS A 186 1.64 13.91 13.41
CA LYS A 186 1.15 14.39 12.10
C LYS A 186 0.36 13.31 11.36
N ILE A 187 0.87 12.08 11.32
CA ILE A 187 0.16 10.94 10.71
C ILE A 187 -1.17 10.68 11.45
N TRP A 188 -1.18 10.81 12.77
CA TRP A 188 -2.40 10.70 13.58
C TRP A 188 -3.44 11.78 13.22
N ASP A 189 -3.00 13.03 13.09
CA ASP A 189 -3.87 14.15 12.71
C ASP A 189 -4.43 13.99 11.29
N ILE A 190 -3.59 13.56 10.33
CA ILE A 190 -4.02 13.25 8.95
C ILE A 190 -5.08 12.15 8.96
N ASN A 191 -4.81 11.02 9.65
CA ASN A 191 -5.75 9.90 9.74
C ASN A 191 -7.10 10.37 10.29
N ASN A 192 -7.11 11.06 11.42
CA ASN A 192 -8.35 11.50 12.06
C ASN A 192 -9.06 12.58 11.24
N TYR A 193 -8.33 13.46 10.57
CA TYR A 193 -8.92 14.44 9.66
C TYR A 193 -9.71 13.72 8.56
N LEU A 194 -9.11 12.73 7.91
CA LEU A 194 -9.76 11.98 6.83
C LEU A 194 -10.94 11.13 7.34
N VAL A 195 -10.78 10.42 8.47
CA VAL A 195 -11.87 9.65 9.10
C VAL A 195 -13.08 10.54 9.43
N ASN A 196 -12.86 11.79 9.84
CA ASN A 196 -13.95 12.71 10.16
C ASN A 196 -14.51 13.44 8.92
N LEU A 197 -13.73 13.55 7.85
CA LEU A 197 -14.10 14.27 6.63
C LEU A 197 -14.87 13.39 5.65
N ILE A 198 -14.43 12.14 5.46
CA ILE A 198 -14.89 11.28 4.39
C ILE A 198 -16.08 10.43 4.87
N THR A 199 -17.07 10.26 4.00
CA THR A 199 -18.12 9.26 4.12
C THR A 199 -17.78 8.07 3.22
N TYR A 200 -17.65 6.88 3.80
CA TYR A 200 -17.39 5.67 3.03
C TYR A 200 -18.53 5.36 2.04
N ASP A 201 -18.19 5.10 0.78
CA ASP A 201 -19.14 4.69 -0.26
C ASP A 201 -19.35 3.17 -0.29
N PRO A 202 -20.47 2.63 0.22
CA PRO A 202 -20.71 1.20 0.23
C PRO A 202 -21.01 0.62 -1.16
N TYR A 203 -21.18 1.46 -2.18
CA TYR A 203 -21.55 1.05 -3.54
C TYR A 203 -20.37 1.05 -4.51
N GLY A 204 -19.16 1.42 -4.07
CA GLY A 204 -17.94 1.31 -4.87
C GLY A 204 -18.00 2.14 -6.16
N GLY A 205 -18.48 3.38 -6.06
CA GLY A 205 -18.56 4.32 -7.17
C GLY A 205 -19.56 3.98 -8.26
N VAL A 206 -20.45 3.00 -8.03
CA VAL A 206 -21.58 2.74 -8.93
C VAL A 206 -22.59 3.86 -8.76
N ASN A 207 -22.98 4.52 -9.87
CA ASN A 207 -23.99 5.57 -9.93
C ASN A 207 -25.30 5.17 -9.24
N VAL A 208 -25.42 5.42 -7.94
CA VAL A 208 -26.70 5.33 -7.23
C VAL A 208 -27.32 6.72 -7.30
N PRO A 209 -28.56 6.89 -7.80
CA PRO A 209 -29.22 8.19 -7.74
C PRO A 209 -29.35 8.60 -6.27
N GLY A 210 -28.65 9.66 -5.86
CA GLY A 210 -28.84 10.27 -4.56
C GLY A 210 -30.29 10.74 -4.38
N ALA A 211 -30.71 11.00 -3.15
CA ALA A 211 -32.06 11.46 -2.84
C ALA A 211 -32.44 12.79 -3.54
N ASP A 212 -31.46 13.54 -4.04
CA ASP A 212 -31.61 14.77 -4.83
C ASP A 212 -31.39 14.59 -6.34
N GLY A 213 -31.18 13.35 -6.81
CA GLY A 213 -30.92 13.01 -8.20
C GLY A 213 -29.48 13.24 -8.66
N LYS A 214 -28.54 13.59 -7.77
CA LYS A 214 -27.11 13.67 -8.10
C LYS A 214 -26.44 12.31 -7.98
N THR A 215 -25.46 12.10 -8.84
CA THR A 215 -24.66 10.88 -8.86
C THR A 215 -23.53 11.02 -7.84
N GLU A 216 -23.72 10.44 -6.66
CA GLU A 216 -22.70 10.39 -5.62
C GLU A 216 -21.81 9.17 -5.93
N GLY A 217 -20.52 9.38 -6.17
CA GLY A 217 -19.52 8.30 -6.20
C GLY A 217 -18.66 8.13 -7.46
N VAL A 218 -18.80 8.96 -8.49
CA VAL A 218 -17.94 8.85 -9.70
C VAL A 218 -16.46 9.06 -9.40
N PHE A 219 -16.17 9.83 -8.35
CA PHE A 219 -14.85 10.12 -7.83
C PHE A 219 -14.54 9.29 -6.56
N SER A 220 -15.35 8.27 -6.23
CA SER A 220 -15.13 7.50 -4.99
C SER A 220 -13.78 6.80 -4.95
N HIS A 221 -13.20 6.54 -6.11
CA HIS A 221 -11.94 5.81 -6.26
C HIS A 221 -10.70 6.70 -6.23
N ASP A 222 -10.86 7.97 -5.84
CA ASP A 222 -9.81 8.96 -6.00
C ASP A 222 -9.83 10.02 -4.85
N ALA A 223 -8.69 10.67 -4.57
CA ALA A 223 -8.55 11.75 -3.57
C ALA A 223 -9.48 12.99 -3.65
N TYR A 224 -10.21 13.30 -4.73
CA TYR A 224 -11.13 14.43 -4.87
C TYR A 224 -12.50 14.00 -4.45
N GLY A 225 -12.93 12.77 -4.76
CA GLY A 225 -14.07 12.20 -4.07
C GLY A 225 -13.84 12.25 -2.57
N ALA A 226 -12.62 11.96 -2.10
CA ALA A 226 -12.26 12.03 -0.68
C ALA A 226 -12.15 13.46 -0.11
N LEU A 227 -11.43 14.38 -0.75
CA LEU A 227 -11.08 15.70 -0.19
C LEU A 227 -12.00 16.84 -0.63
N VAL A 228 -12.62 16.74 -1.80
CA VAL A 228 -13.53 17.75 -2.34
C VAL A 228 -14.97 17.32 -2.11
N SER A 229 -15.82 18.28 -1.72
CA SER A 229 -17.25 18.02 -1.47
C SER A 229 -17.88 17.23 -2.62
N PRO A 230 -18.60 16.12 -2.35
CA PRO A 230 -19.22 15.79 -1.05
C PRO A 230 -18.38 14.93 -0.09
N ASN A 231 -17.09 14.68 -0.35
CA ASN A 231 -16.24 13.87 0.53
C ASN A 231 -16.72 12.40 0.64
N VAL A 232 -16.99 11.77 -0.50
CA VAL A 232 -17.45 10.37 -0.60
C VAL A 232 -16.38 9.55 -1.33
N ALA A 233 -15.87 8.50 -0.68
CA ALA A 233 -14.80 7.67 -1.24
C ALA A 233 -14.82 6.21 -0.76
N VAL A 234 -14.05 5.37 -1.45
CA VAL A 234 -13.65 4.02 -1.01
C VAL A 234 -12.13 3.93 -0.86
N CYS A 235 -11.61 2.73 -0.62
CA CYS A 235 -10.25 2.49 -0.14
C CYS A 235 -9.11 3.21 -0.89
N ASP A 236 -9.17 3.30 -2.22
CA ASP A 236 -8.18 4.02 -3.02
C ASP A 236 -8.31 5.53 -2.89
N GLY A 237 -9.53 6.08 -2.84
CA GLY A 237 -9.72 7.51 -2.56
C GLY A 237 -9.21 7.93 -1.17
N TYR A 238 -9.45 7.10 -0.13
CA TYR A 238 -8.86 7.32 1.20
C TYR A 238 -7.32 7.29 1.14
N SER A 239 -6.75 6.29 0.45
CA SER A 239 -5.29 6.10 0.40
C SER A 239 -4.58 7.19 -0.40
N GLU A 240 -5.19 7.68 -1.47
CA GLU A 240 -4.68 8.79 -2.27
C GLU A 240 -4.77 10.11 -1.50
N ALA A 241 -5.89 10.39 -0.83
CA ALA A 241 -6.03 11.58 0.01
C ALA A 241 -4.98 11.59 1.15
N PHE A 242 -4.78 10.45 1.79
CA PHE A 242 -3.75 10.30 2.82
C PHE A 242 -2.34 10.57 2.28
N LEU A 243 -2.00 10.02 1.10
CA LEU A 243 -0.73 10.30 0.44
C LEU A 243 -0.53 11.80 0.17
N LEU A 244 -1.55 12.50 -0.35
CA LEU A 244 -1.45 13.94 -0.62
C LEU A 244 -1.21 14.77 0.65
N LEU A 245 -1.88 14.43 1.75
CA LEU A 245 -1.67 15.11 3.03
C LEU A 245 -0.31 14.77 3.64
N CYS A 246 0.19 13.53 3.49
CA CYS A 246 1.56 13.18 3.86
C CYS A 246 2.60 13.98 3.05
N GLN A 247 2.41 14.12 1.73
CA GLN A 247 3.29 14.91 0.88
C GLN A 247 3.31 16.38 1.31
N LYS A 248 2.16 16.97 1.65
CA LYS A 248 2.06 18.34 2.21
C LYS A 248 2.92 18.50 3.46
N GLU A 249 2.94 17.48 4.32
CA GLU A 249 3.68 17.48 5.59
C GLU A 249 5.13 16.97 5.48
N ASN A 250 5.61 16.67 4.27
CA ASN A 250 6.93 16.08 3.99
C ASN A 250 7.15 14.72 4.68
N ILE A 251 6.12 13.89 4.70
CA ILE A 251 6.14 12.53 5.25
C ILE A 251 6.32 11.55 4.09
N GLU A 252 7.37 10.73 4.15
CA GLU A 252 7.57 9.65 3.19
C GLU A 252 6.41 8.65 3.29
N CYS A 253 5.62 8.56 2.23
CA CYS A 253 4.41 7.76 2.17
C CYS A 253 4.24 7.17 0.77
N VAL A 254 3.72 5.95 0.72
CA VAL A 254 3.41 5.23 -0.53
C VAL A 254 2.05 4.55 -0.43
N ILE A 255 1.34 4.44 -1.56
CA ILE A 255 0.13 3.63 -1.65
C ILE A 255 0.54 2.17 -1.88
N VAL A 256 -0.22 1.24 -1.30
CA VAL A 256 -0.08 -0.20 -1.52
C VAL A 256 -1.44 -0.76 -1.89
N TYR A 257 -1.49 -1.49 -3.01
CA TYR A 257 -2.65 -2.29 -3.37
C TYR A 257 -2.49 -3.72 -2.90
N GLY A 258 -3.60 -4.29 -2.45
CA GLY A 258 -3.66 -5.72 -2.22
C GLY A 258 -5.06 -6.23 -2.01
N SER A 259 -5.20 -7.11 -1.03
CA SER A 259 -6.48 -7.65 -0.63
C SER A 259 -6.61 -7.76 0.87
N THR A 260 -7.83 -7.61 1.35
CA THR A 260 -8.19 -7.87 2.74
C THR A 260 -8.90 -9.21 2.85
N VAL A 261 -8.69 -9.91 3.96
CA VAL A 261 -9.42 -11.12 4.31
C VAL A 261 -10.31 -10.85 5.50
N SER A 262 -11.61 -11.10 5.33
CA SER A 262 -12.56 -11.15 6.43
C SER A 262 -13.28 -12.49 6.44
N ALA A 263 -13.62 -12.97 7.64
CA ALA A 263 -14.40 -14.17 7.84
C ALA A 263 -15.79 -14.11 7.18
N VAL A 264 -16.29 -12.90 6.89
CA VAL A 264 -17.62 -12.66 6.32
C VAL A 264 -17.60 -12.51 4.80
N SER A 265 -16.62 -11.79 4.25
CA SER A 265 -16.58 -11.40 2.82
C SER A 265 -15.51 -12.13 1.99
N GLY A 266 -14.65 -12.95 2.61
CA GLY A 266 -13.54 -13.57 1.90
C GLY A 266 -12.48 -12.55 1.47
N TYR A 267 -11.83 -12.78 0.32
CA TYR A 267 -10.86 -11.84 -0.24
C TYR A 267 -11.57 -10.68 -0.95
N THR A 268 -11.17 -9.45 -0.66
CA THR A 268 -11.65 -8.24 -1.34
C THR A 268 -10.45 -7.38 -1.70
N ASN A 269 -10.40 -6.85 -2.93
CA ASN A 269 -9.34 -5.92 -3.33
C ASN A 269 -9.40 -4.66 -2.46
N HIS A 270 -8.25 -4.16 -2.06
CA HIS A 270 -8.13 -3.07 -1.11
C HIS A 270 -6.89 -2.21 -1.37
N ALA A 271 -6.87 -1.02 -0.81
CA ALA A 271 -5.77 -0.07 -0.88
C ALA A 271 -5.52 0.54 0.50
N TRP A 272 -4.25 0.75 0.84
CA TRP A 272 -3.81 1.38 2.08
C TRP A 272 -2.47 2.09 1.84
N ASN A 273 -1.87 2.66 2.90
CA ASN A 273 -0.59 3.35 2.80
C ASN A 273 0.48 2.73 3.69
N TYR A 274 1.72 2.83 3.25
CA TYR A 274 2.88 2.71 4.13
C TYR A 274 3.51 4.08 4.36
N VAL A 275 3.99 4.30 5.57
CA VAL A 275 4.63 5.55 6.00
C VAL A 275 5.94 5.25 6.69
N LYS A 276 6.96 6.06 6.41
CA LYS A 276 8.25 5.97 7.07
C LYS A 276 8.28 6.91 8.28
N LEU A 277 8.74 6.39 9.42
CA LEU A 277 8.83 7.13 10.68
C LEU A 277 10.29 7.52 10.95
N ASP A 278 10.51 8.40 11.93
CA ASP A 278 11.83 8.95 12.31
C ASP A 278 12.88 7.90 12.73
N ASN A 279 12.42 6.67 12.99
CA ASN A 279 13.29 5.51 13.26
C ASN A 279 13.76 4.77 12.00
N ASP A 280 13.55 5.37 10.82
CA ASP A 280 13.93 4.87 9.49
C ASP A 280 13.20 3.58 9.08
N LYS A 281 12.08 3.27 9.74
CA LYS A 281 11.26 2.08 9.45
C LYS A 281 9.92 2.47 8.85
N TRP A 282 9.43 1.59 7.98
CA TRP A 282 8.10 1.69 7.39
C TRP A 282 7.05 1.01 8.27
N TYR A 283 5.86 1.58 8.31
CA TYR A 283 4.70 1.06 9.03
C TYR A 283 3.46 1.16 8.16
N ALA A 284 2.52 0.24 8.37
CA ALA A 284 1.26 0.24 7.65
C ALA A 284 0.22 1.12 8.33
N ILE A 285 -0.59 1.79 7.51
CA ILE A 285 -1.78 2.50 7.94
C ILE A 285 -2.93 2.29 6.95
N ASP A 286 -4.10 1.92 7.47
CA ASP A 286 -5.33 1.82 6.68
C ASP A 286 -6.39 2.76 7.27
N VAL A 287 -6.52 3.94 6.63
CA VAL A 287 -7.49 4.97 7.04
C VAL A 287 -8.92 4.47 6.84
N THR A 288 -9.16 3.65 5.80
CA THR A 288 -10.49 3.11 5.48
C THR A 288 -10.99 2.22 6.60
N TRP A 289 -10.15 1.33 7.13
CA TRP A 289 -10.53 0.45 8.24
C TRP A 289 -10.39 1.11 9.62
N ASN A 290 -9.73 2.27 9.70
CA ASN A 290 -9.80 3.17 10.86
C ASN A 290 -11.12 3.95 10.93
N ASP A 291 -11.78 4.18 9.79
CA ASP A 291 -13.14 4.74 9.72
C ASP A 291 -14.21 3.70 10.10
N ASN A 292 -14.21 3.33 11.39
CA ASN A 292 -15.08 2.29 11.94
C ASN A 292 -16.14 2.84 12.92
N GLY A 293 -16.25 4.17 13.03
CA GLY A 293 -17.16 4.88 13.94
C GLY A 293 -16.83 4.78 15.44
N LYS A 294 -15.68 4.20 15.82
CA LYS A 294 -15.25 4.04 17.23
C LYS A 294 -14.10 4.95 17.64
N GLY A 295 -13.35 5.48 16.67
CA GLY A 295 -12.20 6.37 16.92
C GLY A 295 -11.01 5.68 17.59
N ASP A 296 -10.93 4.35 17.52
CA ASP A 296 -9.84 3.55 18.11
C ASP A 296 -8.69 3.26 17.13
N ASN A 297 -8.85 3.61 15.84
CA ASN A 297 -7.83 3.52 14.78
C ASN A 297 -7.01 2.22 14.83
N PRO A 298 -7.65 1.04 14.69
CA PRO A 298 -7.01 -0.25 14.93
C PRO A 298 -5.92 -0.61 13.91
N TYR A 299 -5.83 0.12 12.80
CA TYR A 299 -4.81 -0.02 11.76
C TYR A 299 -3.86 1.17 11.71
N PHE A 300 -3.67 1.89 12.82
CA PHE A 300 -2.67 2.95 12.93
C PHE A 300 -1.27 2.38 13.18
N LEU A 301 -0.31 2.73 12.30
CA LEU A 301 1.13 2.42 12.39
C LEU A 301 1.45 0.97 12.79
N LYS A 302 0.87 0.03 12.04
CA LYS A 302 1.02 -1.41 12.28
C LYS A 302 2.28 -1.99 11.66
N GLY A 303 2.87 -2.93 12.38
CA GLY A 303 3.93 -3.79 11.86
C GLY A 303 3.37 -4.99 11.11
N GLY A 304 4.23 -5.70 10.39
CA GLY A 304 3.89 -6.85 9.57
C GLY A 304 3.22 -8.00 10.33
N ASP A 305 3.67 -8.28 11.57
CA ASP A 305 3.11 -9.39 12.38
C ASP A 305 1.62 -9.17 12.69
N THR A 306 1.20 -7.91 12.86
CA THR A 306 -0.19 -7.55 13.11
C THR A 306 -0.94 -7.32 11.80
N PHE A 307 -0.38 -6.50 10.89
CA PHE A 307 -1.07 -6.02 9.71
C PHE A 307 -1.38 -7.15 8.72
N PHE A 308 -0.42 -8.06 8.51
CA PHE A 308 -0.56 -9.15 7.54
C PHE A 308 -1.49 -10.28 7.99
N THR A 309 -2.06 -10.20 9.19
CA THR A 309 -3.12 -11.13 9.63
C THR A 309 -4.44 -10.91 8.88
N THR A 310 -4.65 -9.71 8.35
CA THR A 310 -5.89 -9.29 7.66
C THR A 310 -5.64 -8.69 6.29
N HIS A 311 -4.43 -8.20 6.02
CA HIS A 311 -4.05 -7.55 4.76
C HIS A 311 -2.99 -8.36 4.03
N ASN A 312 -3.17 -8.58 2.74
CA ASN A 312 -2.19 -9.27 1.89
C ASN A 312 -1.81 -8.34 0.75
N GLN A 313 -0.53 -8.01 0.64
CA GLN A 313 -0.02 -7.28 -0.52
C GLN A 313 -0.23 -8.10 -1.80
N GLY A 314 -0.54 -7.42 -2.90
CA GLY A 314 -0.81 -8.06 -4.18
C GLY A 314 -2.30 -8.17 -4.49
N VAL A 315 -2.64 -7.97 -5.76
CA VAL A 315 -4.03 -7.85 -6.19
C VAL A 315 -4.65 -9.23 -6.31
N PHE A 316 -5.83 -9.42 -5.72
CA PHE A 316 -6.59 -10.64 -5.90
C PHE A 316 -7.38 -10.54 -7.21
N LEU A 317 -6.97 -11.34 -8.20
CA LEU A 317 -7.77 -11.60 -9.39
C LEU A 317 -8.49 -12.93 -9.16
N GLY A 318 -9.66 -13.18 -9.73
CA GLY A 318 -10.48 -14.36 -9.38
C GLY A 318 -9.79 -15.74 -9.47
N ASP A 319 -8.58 -15.82 -10.04
CA ASP A 319 -7.70 -16.98 -10.10
C ASP A 319 -6.57 -17.00 -9.02
N GLY A 320 -6.50 -16.03 -8.12
CA GLY A 320 -5.55 -15.94 -7.00
C GLY A 320 -4.88 -14.58 -6.83
N LEU A 321 -4.03 -14.48 -5.80
CA LEU A 321 -3.17 -13.31 -5.58
C LEU A 321 -2.11 -13.22 -6.68
N LYS A 322 -2.06 -12.07 -7.37
CA LYS A 322 -0.99 -11.73 -8.30
C LYS A 322 -0.06 -10.71 -7.66
N PRO A 323 1.27 -10.91 -7.76
CA PRO A 323 2.22 -9.92 -7.29
C PRO A 323 2.04 -8.63 -8.07
N TYR A 324 2.17 -7.52 -7.37
CA TYR A 324 2.28 -6.22 -7.99
C TYR A 324 3.59 -6.14 -8.80
N GLN A 325 3.62 -5.31 -9.84
CA GLN A 325 4.80 -5.19 -10.69
C GLN A 325 5.98 -4.51 -9.98
N PHE A 326 5.68 -3.68 -8.99
CA PHE A 326 6.65 -2.94 -8.22
C PHE A 326 6.78 -3.53 -6.81
N ASN A 327 8.00 -3.55 -6.30
CA ASN A 327 8.24 -3.86 -4.90
C ASN A 327 7.83 -2.66 -4.05
N SER A 328 7.08 -2.91 -2.97
CA SER A 328 6.77 -1.92 -1.94
C SER A 328 7.82 -1.99 -0.81
N PRO A 329 7.95 -0.94 0.03
CA PRO A 329 8.86 -1.00 1.16
C PRO A 329 8.54 -2.15 2.12
N VAL A 330 9.57 -2.67 2.77
CA VAL A 330 9.44 -3.67 3.84
C VAL A 330 9.08 -2.95 5.14
N ILE A 331 7.91 -3.25 5.70
CA ILE A 331 7.46 -2.67 6.98
C ILE A 331 8.13 -3.37 8.18
N SER A 332 8.24 -2.64 9.29
CA SER A 332 8.66 -3.17 10.59
C SER A 332 7.85 -4.41 10.96
N THR A 333 8.48 -5.40 11.60
CA THR A 333 7.78 -6.57 12.15
C THR A 333 6.79 -6.16 13.24
N ASP A 334 7.25 -5.32 14.18
CA ASP A 334 6.47 -4.84 15.32
C ASP A 334 5.67 -3.57 14.99
N ASP A 335 4.52 -3.41 15.64
CA ASP A 335 3.77 -2.14 15.70
C ASP A 335 4.63 -1.00 16.27
N TYR A 336 4.40 0.22 15.77
CA TYR A 336 5.09 1.41 16.28
C TYR A 336 4.64 1.73 17.71
N ASP A 337 3.32 1.90 17.89
CA ASP A 337 2.69 2.14 19.18
C ASP A 337 2.44 0.79 19.88
N LYS A 338 3.51 0.18 20.44
CA LYS A 338 3.34 -1.03 21.26
C LYS A 338 2.47 -0.70 22.45
N ALA A 339 1.38 -1.44 22.65
CA ALA A 339 0.66 -1.43 23.92
C ALA A 339 1.68 -1.74 25.02
N SER A 340 1.84 -0.85 25.99
CA SER A 340 2.65 -1.11 27.17
C SER A 340 2.02 -2.28 27.93
N VAL A 341 2.48 -3.50 27.66
CA VAL A 341 2.27 -4.61 28.58
C VAL A 341 3.21 -4.33 29.75
N GLU A 342 2.75 -3.52 30.70
CA GLU A 342 3.39 -3.48 32.02
C GLU A 342 3.46 -4.94 32.52
N PRO A 343 4.65 -5.47 32.83
CA PRO A 343 4.75 -6.81 33.39
C PRO A 343 3.86 -6.85 34.63
N ASN A 344 2.91 -7.80 34.67
CA ASN A 344 2.10 -8.01 35.88
C ASN A 344 3.00 -8.63 36.96
N TYR A 345 3.73 -7.78 37.69
CA TYR A 345 4.67 -8.20 38.73
C TYR A 345 3.98 -8.97 39.87
N ASP A 346 2.68 -8.76 40.10
CA ASP A 346 1.89 -9.54 41.06
C ASP A 346 1.74 -11.00 40.59
N LEU A 347 1.47 -11.23 39.31
CA LEU A 347 1.39 -12.59 38.76
C LEU A 347 2.73 -13.32 38.86
N PHE A 348 3.85 -12.64 38.60
CA PHE A 348 5.20 -13.20 38.79
C PHE A 348 5.48 -13.53 40.26
N GLY A 349 5.02 -12.71 41.20
CA GLY A 349 5.12 -12.97 42.63
C GLY A 349 4.39 -14.25 43.05
N TRP A 350 3.16 -14.46 42.56
CA TRP A 350 2.38 -15.67 42.84
C TRP A 350 2.97 -16.94 42.20
N ILE A 351 3.50 -16.82 40.98
CA ILE A 351 4.18 -17.94 40.30
C ILE A 351 5.45 -18.33 41.09
N ALA A 352 6.25 -17.36 41.53
CA ALA A 352 7.45 -17.64 42.33
C ALA A 352 7.10 -18.30 43.67
N ALA A 353 6.06 -17.82 44.36
CA ALA A 353 5.57 -18.41 45.60
C ALA A 353 5.11 -19.87 45.40
N ALA A 354 4.35 -20.13 44.33
CA ALA A 354 3.89 -21.48 44.00
C ALA A 354 5.05 -22.45 43.72
N VAL A 355 6.08 -22.00 42.97
CA VAL A 355 7.28 -22.79 42.70
C VAL A 355 8.05 -23.09 44.00
N ILE A 356 8.19 -22.13 44.91
CA ILE A 356 8.84 -22.35 46.21
C ILE A 356 8.09 -23.38 47.05
N VAL A 357 6.75 -23.30 47.10
CA VAL A 357 5.92 -24.27 47.83
C VAL A 357 6.08 -25.68 47.25
N ILE A 358 6.13 -25.82 45.93
CA ILE A 358 6.35 -27.10 45.26
C ILE A 358 7.76 -27.65 45.59
N ILE A 359 8.79 -26.81 45.55
CA ILE A 359 10.17 -27.21 45.90
C ILE A 359 10.20 -27.72 47.35
N ILE A 360 9.63 -26.99 48.30
CA ILE A 360 9.58 -27.39 49.71
C ILE A 360 8.84 -28.71 49.87
N ALA A 361 7.68 -28.88 49.23
CA ALA A 361 6.89 -30.10 49.32
C ALA A 361 7.66 -31.31 48.77
N VAL A 362 8.35 -31.16 47.64
CA VAL A 362 9.18 -32.21 47.04
C VAL A 362 10.38 -32.55 47.93
N SER A 363 11.08 -31.54 48.47
CA SER A 363 12.20 -31.76 49.40
C SER A 363 11.77 -32.50 50.66
N LEU A 364 10.63 -32.12 51.25
CA LEU A 364 10.06 -32.80 52.42
C LEU A 364 9.64 -34.24 52.10
N TYR A 365 9.04 -34.47 50.93
CA TYR A 365 8.66 -35.80 50.49
C TYR A 365 9.88 -36.73 50.32
N VAL A 366 10.92 -36.26 49.63
CA VAL A 366 12.19 -36.99 49.46
C VAL A 366 12.83 -37.29 50.81
N TYR A 367 12.94 -36.29 51.70
CA TYR A 367 13.48 -36.48 53.05
C TYR A 367 12.69 -37.52 53.86
N SER A 368 11.36 -37.55 53.73
CA SER A 368 10.52 -38.54 54.44
C SER A 368 10.68 -39.98 53.93
N LYS A 369 11.13 -40.13 52.68
CA LYS A 369 11.38 -41.43 52.02
C LYS A 369 12.78 -41.99 52.30
N GLU A 370 13.76 -41.11 52.54
CA GLU A 370 15.14 -41.51 52.87
C GLU A 370 15.34 -41.82 54.37
N ASN A 371 14.46 -41.31 55.24
CA ASN A 371 14.52 -41.52 56.71
C ASN A 371 13.47 -42.52 57.24
N LYS A 372 12.91 -43.36 56.37
CA LYS A 372 12.13 -44.56 56.71
C LYS A 372 12.90 -45.79 56.27
#